data_AF-A0A932HED0-F1
#
_entry.id   AF-A0A932HED0-F1
#
_cell.length_a   1.000
_cell.length_b   1.000
_cell.length_c   1.000
_cell.angle_alpha   90.00
_cell.angle_beta   90.00
_cell.angle_gamma   90.00
#
_symmetry.space_group_name_H-M   'P 1'
#
loop_
_entity.id
_entity.type
_entity.pdbx_description
1 polymer ?
#
loop_
_entity_poly.entity_id
_entity_poly.type
_entity_poly.pdbx_seq_one_letter_code
_entity_poly.pdbx_strand_id
1 'polypeptide(L)'
;MKALAERPENRSLPAPPAGPALRGLDDSGVVAACLGGRAEAFPELVQRYQKRLLNFVYRTIGDRERAEDLVQEVFIRVHRHLHRFDQSKKFSTWIYTIASNLAKNELRNRSRNPLVLFQAMKKSWDADHRPLQFEDPHHRQDDLYRKRHLRELVEWAITQLPEHHREVFV
;
A
#
# COMPACT_ATOMS: atom_id res chain seq x y z
N MET A 1 -48.24 2.61 20.31
CA MET A 1 -47.44 3.67 19.67
C MET A 1 -45.96 3.34 19.85
N LYS A 2 -45.16 3.59 18.82
CA LYS A 2 -43.77 3.17 18.58
C LYS A 2 -42.78 3.44 19.73
N ALA A 3 -42.02 2.40 20.04
CA ALA A 3 -40.56 2.32 20.21
C ALA A 3 -39.77 3.62 20.52
N LEU A 4 -39.10 3.62 21.68
CA LEU A 4 -37.79 4.26 21.83
C LEU A 4 -36.89 3.30 22.64
N ALA A 5 -36.31 2.33 21.93
CA ALA A 5 -35.18 1.57 22.44
C ALA A 5 -33.96 2.49 22.32
N GLU A 6 -33.49 2.99 23.46
CA GLU A 6 -32.21 3.68 23.56
C GLU A 6 -31.12 2.74 23.05
N ARG A 7 -30.52 3.11 21.91
CA ARG A 7 -29.36 2.41 21.36
C ARG A 7 -28.24 2.51 22.39
N PRO A 8 -27.57 1.42 22.79
CA PRO A 8 -26.36 1.57 23.58
C PRO A 8 -25.36 2.35 22.72
N GLU A 9 -24.97 3.53 23.21
CA GLU A 9 -23.85 4.28 22.68
C GLU A 9 -22.66 3.33 22.60
N ASN A 10 -22.22 3.07 21.36
CA ASN A 10 -20.96 2.40 21.09
C ASN A 10 -19.84 3.32 21.55
N ARG A 11 -19.61 3.34 22.86
CA ARG A 11 -18.46 3.95 23.51
C ARG A 11 -17.29 3.13 23.01
N SER A 12 -16.66 3.56 21.92
CA SER A 12 -15.34 3.09 21.52
C SER A 12 -14.42 3.37 22.70
N LEU A 13 -14.30 2.38 23.59
CA LEU A 13 -13.23 2.33 24.56
C LEU A 13 -11.95 2.53 23.75
N PRO A 14 -11.03 3.42 24.17
CA PRO A 14 -9.68 3.36 23.63
C PRO A 14 -9.22 1.92 23.84
N ALA A 15 -8.90 1.23 22.73
CA ALA A 15 -8.38 -0.13 22.81
C ALA A 15 -7.28 -0.13 23.88
N PRO A 16 -7.30 -1.07 24.85
CA PRO A 16 -6.29 -1.12 25.89
C PRO A 16 -4.91 -1.02 25.23
N PRO A 17 -3.99 -0.23 25.80
CA PRO A 17 -2.67 -0.08 25.21
C PRO A 17 -2.08 -1.48 25.10
N ALA A 18 -1.83 -1.91 23.84
CA ALA A 18 -1.26 -3.20 23.54
C ALA A 18 -0.20 -3.53 24.58
N GLY A 19 -0.41 -4.61 25.34
CA GLY A 19 0.41 -4.93 26.50
C GLY A 19 1.91 -4.84 26.16
N PRO A 20 2.78 -4.45 27.12
CA PRO A 20 4.20 -4.15 26.87
C PRO A 20 4.96 -5.28 26.13
N ALA A 21 4.47 -6.51 26.20
CA ALA A 21 5.02 -7.67 25.50
C ALA A 21 4.94 -7.58 23.96
N LEU A 22 3.94 -6.91 23.37
CA LEU A 22 3.75 -6.89 21.91
C LEU A 22 4.64 -5.85 21.21
N ARG A 23 4.96 -4.73 21.88
CA ARG A 23 5.79 -3.66 21.31
C ARG A 23 7.23 -4.09 21.03
N GLY A 24 7.75 -5.03 21.82
CA GLY A 24 9.10 -5.58 21.66
C GLY A 24 9.23 -6.65 20.57
N LEU A 25 8.12 -7.16 20.04
CA LEU A 25 8.14 -8.17 18.99
C LEU A 25 8.43 -7.54 17.62
N ASP A 26 9.07 -8.32 16.76
CA ASP A 26 9.14 -8.02 15.34
C ASP A 26 7.74 -8.17 14.68
N ASP A 27 7.62 -7.72 13.42
CA ASP A 27 6.34 -7.78 12.72
C ASP A 27 5.83 -9.22 12.55
N SER A 28 6.73 -10.19 12.40
CA SER A 28 6.38 -11.61 12.33
C SER A 28 5.72 -12.08 13.63
N GLY A 29 6.30 -11.75 14.79
CA GLY A 29 5.74 -12.09 16.09
C GLY A 29 4.38 -11.46 16.34
N VAL A 30 4.17 -10.21 15.93
CA VAL A 30 2.87 -9.54 16.06
C VAL A 30 1.82 -10.17 15.12
N VAL A 31 2.20 -10.52 13.89
CA VAL A 31 1.31 -11.23 12.95
C VAL A 31 0.93 -12.61 13.50
N ALA A 32 1.89 -13.37 14.04
CA ALA A 32 1.61 -14.65 14.68
C ALA A 32 0.66 -14.50 15.87
N ALA A 33 0.81 -13.45 16.68
CA ALA A 33 -0.10 -13.14 17.77
C ALA A 33 -1.52 -12.80 17.28
N CYS A 34 -1.66 -12.09 16.16
CA CYS A 34 -2.97 -11.84 15.54
C CYS A 34 -3.64 -13.14 15.09
N LEU A 35 -2.88 -14.02 14.43
CA LEU A 35 -3.37 -15.31 13.97
C LEU A 35 -3.74 -16.25 15.13
N GLY A 36 -3.05 -16.12 16.26
CA GLY A 36 -3.38 -16.78 17.52
C GLY A 36 -4.58 -16.19 18.27
N GLY A 37 -5.29 -15.21 17.69
CA GLY A 37 -6.51 -14.65 18.27
C GLY A 37 -6.31 -13.61 19.37
N ARG A 38 -5.08 -13.10 19.57
CA ARG A 38 -4.83 -12.04 20.56
C ARG A 38 -5.37 -10.71 20.03
N ALA A 39 -6.50 -10.27 20.58
CA ALA A 39 -7.21 -9.06 20.12
C ALA A 39 -6.33 -7.80 20.08
N GLU A 40 -5.38 -7.66 21.00
CA GLU A 40 -4.47 -6.50 21.08
C GLU A 40 -3.35 -6.48 20.03
N ALA A 41 -3.13 -7.58 19.31
CA ALA A 41 -2.04 -7.68 18.34
C ALA A 41 -2.31 -6.88 17.06
N PHE A 42 -3.57 -6.81 16.61
CA PHE A 42 -3.90 -6.06 15.40
C PHE A 42 -3.74 -4.53 15.56
N PRO A 43 -4.20 -3.91 16.66
CA PRO A 43 -3.89 -2.51 16.97
C PRO A 43 -2.40 -2.16 16.92
N GLU A 44 -1.52 -3.07 17.34
CA GLU A 44 -0.07 -2.87 17.27
C GLU A 44 0.40 -2.75 15.80
N LEU A 45 -0.10 -3.60 14.89
CA LEU A 45 0.17 -3.46 13.46
C LEU A 45 -0.34 -2.12 12.91
N VAL A 46 -1.51 -1.68 13.34
CA VAL A 46 -2.07 -0.38 12.93
C VAL A 46 -1.15 0.76 13.39
N GLN A 47 -0.74 0.79 14.66
CA GLN A 47 0.15 1.83 15.18
C GLN A 47 1.48 1.91 14.42
N ARG A 48 2.09 0.75 14.12
CA ARG A 48 3.37 0.68 13.39
C ARG A 48 3.29 1.20 11.96
N TYR A 49 2.17 0.95 11.27
CA TYR A 49 2.07 1.17 9.84
C TYR A 49 1.24 2.39 9.43
N GLN A 50 0.32 2.89 10.27
CA GLN A 50 -0.63 3.93 9.87
C GLN A 50 0.04 5.17 9.26
N LYS A 51 1.05 5.72 9.94
CA LYS A 51 1.71 6.96 9.52
C LYS A 51 2.53 6.75 8.26
N ARG A 52 3.19 5.58 8.16
CA ARG A 52 4.03 5.21 7.02
C ARG A 52 3.19 4.97 5.77
N LEU A 53 2.05 4.29 5.90
CA LEU A 53 1.11 4.05 4.82
C LEU A 53 0.41 5.35 4.39
N LEU A 54 -0.01 6.19 5.35
CA LEU A 54 -0.62 7.47 5.05
C LEU A 54 0.33 8.36 4.23
N ASN A 55 1.59 8.48 4.65
CA ASN A 55 2.59 9.24 3.90
C ASN A 55 2.83 8.65 2.50
N PHE A 56 2.90 7.33 2.38
CA PHE A 56 3.08 6.64 1.11
C PHE A 56 1.91 6.86 0.14
N VAL A 57 0.67 6.65 0.60
CA VAL A 57 -0.54 6.81 -0.21
C VAL A 57 -0.73 8.29 -0.56
N TYR A 58 -0.56 9.21 0.40
CA TYR A 58 -0.67 10.65 0.18
C TYR A 58 0.31 11.14 -0.89
N ARG A 59 1.58 10.71 -0.85
CA ARG A 59 2.57 11.03 -1.89
C ARG A 59 2.20 10.45 -3.26
N THR A 60 1.44 9.35 -3.28
CA THR A 60 1.01 8.70 -4.52
C THR A 60 -0.20 9.38 -5.15
N ILE A 61 -1.18 9.84 -4.36
CA ILE A 61 -2.46 10.36 -4.88
C ILE A 61 -2.65 11.87 -4.74
N GLY A 62 -1.83 12.55 -3.93
CA GLY A 62 -1.85 14.00 -3.74
C GLY A 62 -3.06 14.56 -2.98
N ASP A 63 -3.81 13.70 -2.28
CA ASP A 63 -5.05 14.02 -1.58
C ASP A 63 -5.04 13.37 -0.20
N ARG A 64 -5.17 14.19 0.85
CA ARG A 64 -5.04 13.73 2.23
C ARG A 64 -6.25 12.94 2.71
N GLU A 65 -7.46 13.49 2.56
CA GLU A 65 -8.69 12.81 3.01
C GLU A 65 -8.80 11.46 2.33
N ARG A 66 -8.56 11.42 1.02
CA ARG A 66 -8.62 10.16 0.30
C ARG A 66 -7.53 9.19 0.71
N ALA A 67 -6.35 9.68 1.09
CA ALA A 67 -5.28 8.81 1.57
C ALA A 67 -5.66 8.18 2.92
N GLU A 68 -6.33 8.92 3.81
CA GLU A 68 -6.83 8.39 5.08
C GLU A 68 -7.87 7.28 4.85
N ASP A 69 -8.85 7.50 3.96
CA ASP A 69 -9.83 6.48 3.56
C ASP A 69 -9.16 5.21 3.03
N LEU A 70 -8.20 5.36 2.12
CA LEU A 70 -7.50 4.22 1.52
C LEU A 70 -6.66 3.46 2.54
N VAL A 71 -6.02 4.15 3.49
CA VAL A 71 -5.26 3.49 4.56
C VAL A 71 -6.19 2.70 5.48
N GLN A 72 -7.37 3.22 5.79
CA GLN A 72 -8.38 2.44 6.54
C GLN A 72 -8.79 1.18 5.77
N GLU A 73 -9.07 1.31 4.47
CA GLU A 73 -9.39 0.16 3.60
C GLU A 73 -8.23 -0.85 3.52
N VAL A 74 -6.96 -0.40 3.52
CA VAL A 74 -5.79 -1.30 3.63
C VAL A 74 -5.91 -2.14 4.90
N PHE A 75 -6.11 -1.52 6.07
CA PHE A 75 -6.19 -2.27 7.33
C PHE A 75 -7.40 -3.21 7.38
N ILE A 76 -8.55 -2.82 6.82
CA ILE A 76 -9.72 -3.71 6.70
C ILE A 76 -9.37 -4.96 5.87
N ARG A 77 -8.68 -4.79 4.73
CA ARG A 77 -8.24 -5.92 3.88
C ARG A 77 -7.20 -6.78 4.57
N VAL A 78 -6.24 -6.16 5.26
CA VAL A 78 -5.24 -6.87 6.05
C VAL A 78 -5.94 -7.73 7.09
N HIS A 79 -6.84 -7.16 7.90
CA HIS A 79 -7.57 -7.91 8.93
C HIS A 79 -8.34 -9.10 8.34
N ARG A 80 -9.08 -8.88 7.25
CA ARG A 80 -9.86 -9.92 6.58
C ARG A 80 -9.02 -11.04 5.98
N HIS A 81 -7.83 -10.72 5.46
CA HIS A 81 -7.01 -11.66 4.69
C HIS A 81 -5.72 -12.09 5.40
N LEU A 82 -5.50 -11.67 6.65
CA LEU A 82 -4.29 -11.99 7.40
C LEU A 82 -4.07 -13.49 7.53
N HIS A 83 -5.15 -14.27 7.66
CA HIS A 83 -5.11 -15.74 7.70
C HIS A 83 -4.52 -16.39 6.44
N ARG A 84 -4.49 -15.68 5.31
CA ARG A 84 -3.89 -16.15 4.04
C ARG A 84 -2.48 -15.62 3.82
N PHE A 85 -1.97 -14.80 4.73
CA PHE A 85 -0.63 -14.24 4.61
C PHE A 85 0.42 -15.35 4.78
N ASP A 86 1.30 -15.44 3.79
CA ASP A 86 2.44 -16.34 3.81
C ASP A 86 3.54 -15.77 4.73
N GLN A 87 3.67 -16.36 5.92
CA GLN A 87 4.60 -15.93 6.97
C GLN A 87 6.08 -16.11 6.58
N SER A 88 6.40 -16.78 5.47
CA SER A 88 7.76 -16.81 4.93
C SER A 88 8.18 -15.47 4.32
N LYS A 89 7.21 -14.58 4.03
CA LYS A 89 7.44 -13.26 3.44
C LYS A 89 7.43 -12.19 4.52
N LYS A 90 8.02 -11.02 4.21
CA LYS A 90 7.94 -9.86 5.09
C LYS A 90 6.53 -9.27 5.07
N PHE A 91 5.95 -9.03 6.25
CA PHE A 91 4.63 -8.39 6.37
C PHE A 91 4.60 -7.00 5.73
N SER A 92 5.66 -6.20 5.91
CA SER A 92 5.82 -4.88 5.30
C SER A 92 5.57 -4.93 3.79
N THR A 93 6.22 -5.86 3.12
CA THR A 93 6.13 -6.10 1.68
C THR A 93 4.68 -6.40 1.28
N TRP A 94 3.99 -7.24 2.03
CA TRP A 94 2.59 -7.58 1.74
C TRP A 94 1.62 -6.39 1.95
N ILE A 95 1.71 -5.66 3.06
CA ILE A 95 0.81 -4.52 3.34
C ILE A 95 1.01 -3.37 2.35
N TYR A 96 2.26 -3.10 1.93
CA TYR A 96 2.54 -2.10 0.89
C TYR A 96 2.03 -2.52 -0.49
N THR A 97 1.98 -3.81 -0.81
CA THR A 97 1.34 -4.30 -2.05
C THR A 97 -0.14 -3.94 -2.08
N ILE A 98 -0.85 -4.17 -0.97
CA ILE A 98 -2.28 -3.84 -0.86
C ILE A 98 -2.49 -2.33 -1.02
N ALA A 99 -1.70 -1.52 -0.30
CA ALA A 99 -1.77 -0.06 -0.38
C ALA A 99 -1.47 0.47 -1.79
N SER A 100 -0.45 -0.07 -2.45
CA SER A 100 -0.08 0.31 -3.83
C SER A 100 -1.20 0.00 -4.83
N ASN A 101 -1.84 -1.16 -4.71
CA ASN A 101 -2.95 -1.53 -5.58
C ASN A 101 -4.18 -0.63 -5.38
N LEU A 102 -4.49 -0.29 -4.13
CA LEU A 102 -5.57 0.65 -3.80
C LEU A 102 -5.29 2.05 -4.35
N ALA A 103 -4.08 2.58 -4.14
CA ALA A 103 -3.69 3.89 -4.65
C ALA A 103 -3.72 3.96 -6.19
N LYS A 104 -3.20 2.93 -6.89
CA LYS A 104 -3.28 2.84 -8.36
C LYS A 104 -4.72 2.79 -8.85
N ASN A 105 -5.59 2.04 -8.16
CA ASN A 105 -6.99 1.97 -8.54
C ASN A 105 -7.71 3.31 -8.34
N GLU A 106 -7.41 4.03 -7.26
CA GLU A 106 -7.92 5.37 -7.02
C GLU A 106 -7.49 6.35 -8.13
N LEU A 107 -6.21 6.38 -8.50
CA LEU A 107 -5.71 7.21 -9.60
C LEU A 107 -6.41 6.89 -10.94
N ARG A 108 -6.60 5.60 -11.23
CA ARG A 108 -7.32 5.16 -12.44
C ARG A 108 -8.80 5.56 -12.41
N ASN A 109 -9.42 5.60 -11.23
CA ASN A 109 -10.81 6.03 -11.10
C ASN A 109 -10.96 7.55 -11.25
N ARG A 110 -10.00 8.31 -10.68
CA ARG A 110 -9.91 9.77 -10.81
C ARG A 110 -9.75 10.21 -12.25
N SER A 111 -8.87 9.56 -13.03
CA SER A 111 -8.66 9.91 -14.44
C SER A 111 -9.90 9.67 -15.31
N ARG A 112 -10.80 8.78 -14.89
CA ARG A 112 -12.06 8.48 -15.59
C ARG A 112 -13.22 9.38 -15.15
N ASN A 113 -13.04 10.21 -14.12
CA ASN A 113 -14.07 11.11 -13.64
C ASN A 113 -13.88 12.54 -14.23
N PRO A 114 -14.79 13.02 -15.09
CA PRO A 114 -14.67 14.33 -15.76
C PRO A 114 -14.51 15.51 -14.79
N LEU A 115 -15.14 15.42 -13.61
CA LEU A 115 -15.09 16.48 -12.59
C LEU A 115 -13.70 16.60 -11.95
N VAL A 116 -13.01 15.47 -11.77
CA VAL A 116 -11.65 15.44 -11.20
C VAL A 116 -10.63 15.94 -12.23
N LEU A 117 -10.79 15.57 -13.51
CA LEU A 117 -9.99 16.11 -14.60
C LEU A 117 -10.09 17.65 -14.68
N PHE A 118 -11.31 18.18 -14.58
CA PHE A 118 -11.55 19.62 -14.58
C PHE A 118 -10.88 20.34 -13.39
N GLN A 119 -10.97 19.78 -12.18
CA GLN A 119 -10.28 20.33 -11.00
C GLN A 119 -8.75 20.23 -11.10
N ALA A 120 -8.21 19.13 -11.65
CA ALA A 120 -6.78 18.96 -11.86
C ALA A 120 -6.22 19.99 -12.85
N MET A 121 -6.94 20.27 -13.95
CA MET A 121 -6.58 21.35 -14.89
C MET A 121 -6.60 22.73 -14.24
N LYS A 122 -7.53 22.99 -13.32
CA LYS A 122 -7.57 24.25 -12.55
C LYS A 122 -6.37 24.36 -11.60
N LYS A 123 -5.98 23.27 -10.96
CA LYS A 123 -4.88 23.22 -9.99
C LYS A 123 -3.49 23.32 -10.63
N SER A 124 -3.34 22.86 -11.88
CA SER A 124 -2.07 23.01 -12.63
C SER A 124 -1.78 24.44 -13.08
N TRP A 125 -2.78 25.32 -13.07
CA TRP A 125 -2.60 26.74 -13.39
C TRP A 125 -2.02 27.55 -12.20
N ASP A 126 -2.20 27.08 -10.97
CA ASP A 126 -1.73 27.77 -9.75
C ASP A 126 -0.40 27.26 -9.18
N ALA A 127 0.05 26.07 -9.60
CA ALA A 127 1.19 25.40 -8.97
C ALA A 127 2.49 25.59 -9.77
N ASP A 128 3.15 26.72 -9.53
CA ASP A 128 4.49 27.01 -10.01
C ASP A 128 5.50 25.97 -9.46
N HIS A 129 6.18 25.32 -10.40
CA HIS A 129 7.36 24.48 -10.36
C HIS A 129 7.96 24.09 -8.98
N ARG A 130 7.77 22.82 -8.61
CA ARG A 130 8.79 22.08 -7.85
C ARG A 130 8.99 20.69 -8.45
N PRO A 131 10.19 20.35 -8.98
CA PRO A 131 10.44 19.01 -9.48
C PRO A 131 10.40 18.04 -8.29
N LEU A 132 9.52 17.05 -8.37
CA LEU A 132 9.46 15.94 -7.42
C LEU A 132 10.74 15.11 -7.56
N GLN A 133 11.69 15.30 -6.64
CA GLN A 133 12.83 14.40 -6.52
C GLN A 133 12.33 13.04 -6.01
N PHE A 134 12.47 12.03 -6.87
CA PHE A 134 12.28 10.64 -6.50
C PHE A 134 13.55 10.13 -5.82
N GLU A 135 13.50 9.91 -4.50
CA GLU A 135 14.46 9.02 -3.84
C GLU A 135 13.75 8.10 -2.84
N ASP A 136 13.49 6.88 -3.30
CA ASP A 136 13.76 5.64 -2.55
C ASP A 136 13.94 4.49 -3.57
N PRO A 137 15.19 4.09 -3.90
CA PRO A 137 15.47 3.07 -4.90
C PRO A 137 15.11 1.62 -4.50
N HIS A 138 14.61 1.34 -3.28
CA HIS A 138 14.63 -0.03 -2.74
C HIS A 138 13.29 -0.72 -2.44
N HIS A 139 12.15 -0.27 -2.98
CA HIS A 139 10.89 -0.97 -2.69
C HIS A 139 9.87 -1.13 -3.82
N ARG A 140 10.34 -1.44 -5.03
CA ARG A 140 9.45 -1.98 -6.08
C ARG A 140 9.49 -3.50 -6.06
N GLN A 141 8.47 -4.09 -5.44
CA GLN A 141 8.22 -5.55 -5.47
C GLN A 141 7.99 -6.13 -6.88
N ASP A 142 7.89 -5.28 -7.91
CA ASP A 142 7.82 -5.69 -9.32
C ASP A 142 9.19 -5.83 -10.00
N ASP A 143 10.30 -5.45 -9.37
CA ASP A 143 11.60 -5.39 -10.07
C ASP A 143 12.23 -6.77 -10.32
N LEU A 144 12.00 -7.76 -9.46
CA LEU A 144 12.56 -9.10 -9.65
C LEU A 144 11.90 -9.84 -10.81
N TYR A 145 10.58 -9.70 -10.97
CA TYR A 145 9.85 -10.35 -12.07
C TYR A 145 10.09 -9.61 -13.39
N ARG A 146 10.11 -8.26 -13.37
CA ARG A 146 10.43 -7.46 -14.56
C ARG A 146 11.85 -7.65 -15.05
N LYS A 147 12.86 -7.67 -14.17
CA LYS A 147 14.26 -7.88 -14.59
C LYS A 147 14.48 -9.25 -15.21
N ARG A 148 13.87 -10.30 -14.63
CA ARG A 148 13.98 -11.65 -15.17
C ARG A 148 13.26 -11.77 -16.52
N HIS A 149 12.03 -11.28 -16.62
CA HIS A 149 11.26 -11.32 -17.87
C HIS A 149 11.88 -10.47 -18.98
N LEU A 150 12.42 -9.29 -18.64
CA LEU A 150 13.11 -8.44 -19.60
C LEU A 150 14.42 -9.08 -20.10
N ARG A 151 15.18 -9.74 -19.22
CA ARG A 151 16.38 -10.47 -19.61
C ARG A 151 16.05 -11.65 -20.54
N GLU A 152 15.02 -12.42 -20.21
CA GLU A 152 14.52 -13.52 -21.06
C GLU A 152 14.08 -13.00 -22.45
N LEU A 153 13.40 -11.85 -22.52
CA LEU A 153 13.00 -11.22 -23.79
C LEU A 153 14.17 -10.68 -24.61
N VAL A 154 15.16 -10.05 -23.96
CA VAL A 154 16.37 -9.54 -24.62
C VAL A 154 17.20 -10.69 -25.16
N GLU A 155 17.36 -11.76 -24.39
CA GLU A 155 18.14 -12.94 -24.77
C GLU A 155 17.47 -13.70 -25.93
N TRP A 156 16.14 -13.83 -25.90
CA TRP A 156 15.35 -14.35 -27.03
C TRP A 156 15.50 -13.47 -28.28
N ALA A 157 15.40 -12.14 -28.14
CA ALA A 157 15.56 -11.22 -29.27
C ALA A 157 16.97 -11.30 -29.87
N ILE A 158 18.03 -11.41 -29.04
CA ILE A 158 19.41 -11.55 -29.50
C ILE A 158 19.63 -12.85 -30.27
N THR A 159 18.94 -13.94 -29.92
CA THR A 159 19.00 -15.20 -30.68
C THR A 159 18.26 -15.18 -32.02
N GLN A 160 17.39 -14.18 -32.25
CA GLN A 160 16.65 -14.01 -33.50
C GLN A 160 17.29 -12.96 -34.43
N LEU A 161 18.40 -12.33 -34.04
CA LEU A 161 19.11 -11.38 -34.90
C LEU A 161 20.14 -12.09 -35.81
N PRO A 162 20.07 -11.89 -37.14
CA PRO A 162 21.11 -12.35 -38.08
C PRO A 162 22.48 -11.70 -37.80
N GLU A 163 23.57 -12.40 -38.13
CA GLU A 163 24.96 -12.11 -37.74
C GLU A 163 25.47 -10.66 -37.96
N HIS A 164 24.84 -9.85 -38.80
CA HIS A 164 25.35 -8.54 -39.24
C HIS A 164 25.24 -7.39 -38.23
N HIS A 165 24.70 -7.60 -37.02
CA HIS A 165 24.51 -6.54 -36.01
C HIS A 165 25.13 -6.84 -34.62
N ARG A 166 26.07 -7.78 -34.51
CA ARG A 166 26.66 -8.19 -33.22
C ARG A 166 27.91 -7.41 -32.76
N GLU A 167 28.47 -6.52 -33.57
CA GLU A 167 29.76 -5.88 -33.24
C GLU A 167 29.67 -4.56 -32.47
N VAL A 168 28.49 -3.98 -32.25
CA VAL A 168 28.37 -2.62 -31.66
C VAL A 168 27.99 -2.65 -30.16
N PHE A 169 27.79 -3.82 -29.56
CA PHE A 169 27.39 -3.96 -28.16
C PHE A 169 28.28 -4.97 -27.41
N VAL A 170 29.56 -4.63 -27.23
CA VAL A 170 30.41 -5.14 -26.15
C VAL A 170 30.79 -3.99 -25.24
#